data_AF-A0A1W1HB61-F1
#
_entry.id   AF-A0A1W1HB61-F1
#
_cell.length_a   1.000
_cell.length_b   1.000
_cell.length_c   1.000
_cell.angle_alpha   90.00
_cell.angle_beta   90.00
_cell.angle_gamma   90.00
#
_symmetry.space_group_name_H-M   'P 1'
#
loop_
_entity.id
_entity.type
_entity.pdbx_description
1 polymer ?
#
loop_
_entity_poly.entity_id
_entity_poly.type
_entity_poly.pdbx_seq_one_letter_code
_entity_poly.pdbx_strand_id
1 'polypeptide(L)' 'MIGGIGMPELIIILVIILIIFGAGKLPEIGSGIGKGIKNFKKATKEIDQEDKETVKKEPEKIEEKLNS' A
#
# COMPACT_ATOMS: atom_id res chain seq x y z
N MET A 1 -31.84 -8.55 -21.59
CA MET A 1 -31.24 -7.26 -21.16
C MET A 1 -31.02 -7.32 -19.67
N ILE A 2 -29.85 -7.78 -19.23
CA ILE A 2 -29.45 -7.73 -17.82
C ILE A 2 -28.18 -6.88 -17.82
N GLY A 3 -28.38 -5.56 -17.81
CA GLY A 3 -27.30 -4.61 -17.59
C GLY A 3 -27.00 -4.63 -16.10
N GLY A 4 -25.81 -5.09 -15.72
CA GLY A 4 -25.31 -4.91 -14.36
C GLY A 4 -25.26 -3.43 -14.01
N ILE A 5 -25.18 -3.12 -12.72
CA ILE A 5 -25.02 -1.75 -12.20
C ILE A 5 -23.94 -1.05 -13.03
N GLY A 6 -24.37 -0.12 -13.88
CA GLY A 6 -23.49 0.58 -14.77
C GLY A 6 -22.77 1.70 -14.03
N MET A 7 -21.79 2.29 -14.71
CA MET A 7 -21.16 3.52 -14.24
C MET A 7 -22.19 4.62 -13.88
N PRO A 8 -23.31 4.81 -14.62
CA PRO A 8 -24.32 5.81 -14.27
C PRO A 8 -24.98 5.58 -12.90
N GLU A 9 -25.38 4.34 -12.59
CA GLU A 9 -26.02 4.00 -11.32
C GLU A 9 -25.07 4.20 -10.13
N LEU A 10 -23.78 3.87 -10.29
CA LEU A 10 -22.77 4.12 -9.26
C LEU A 10 -22.60 5.62 -8.98
N ILE A 11 -22.64 6.47 -10.03
CA ILE A 11 -22.55 7.92 -9.86
C ILE A 11 -23.75 8.46 -9.09
N ILE A 12 -24.97 7.97 -9.38
CA ILE A 12 -26.18 8.38 -8.66
C ILE A 12 -26.08 8.03 -7.17
N ILE A 13 -25.64 6.81 -6.85
CA ILE A 13 -25.43 6.36 -5.47
C ILE A 13 -24.38 7.23 -4.77
N LEU A 14 -23.27 7.52 -5.46
CA LEU A 14 -22.21 8.38 -4.95
C LEU A 14 -22.75 9.78 -4.61
N VAL A 15 -23.56 10.38 -5.48
CA VAL A 15 -24.17 11.70 -5.25
C VAL A 15 -25.06 11.68 -4.01
N ILE A 16 -25.88 10.64 -3.81
CA ILE A 16 -26.73 10.51 -2.61
C ILE A 16 -25.89 10.45 -1.35
N ILE A 17 -24.82 9.63 -1.35
CA ILE A 17 -23.87 9.54 -0.23
C ILE A 17 -23.22 10.90 0.02
N LEU A 18 -22.82 11.62 -1.03
CA LEU A 18 -22.25 12.96 -0.92
C LEU A 18 -23.22 13.98 -0.33
N ILE A 19 -24.53 13.86 -0.56
CA ILE A 19 -25.52 14.75 0.06
C ILE A 19 -25.65 14.47 1.56
N ILE A 20 -25.66 13.20 1.95
CA ILE A 20 -25.81 12.78 3.37
C ILE A 20 -24.55 13.12 4.17
N PHE A 21 -23.37 12.79 3.64
CA PHE A 21 -22.10 12.94 4.34
C PHE A 21 -21.40 14.28 4.03
N GLY A 22 -21.70 14.90 2.90
CA GLY A 22 -21.00 16.08 2.39
C GLY A 22 -19.78 15.73 1.54
N ALA A 23 -19.51 16.56 0.51
CA ALA A 23 -18.36 16.40 -0.39
C ALA A 23 -16.98 16.43 0.30
N GLY A 24 -16.88 17.04 1.49
CA GLY A 24 -15.64 17.12 2.26
C GLY A 24 -15.28 15.85 3.05
N LYS A 25 -16.26 15.01 3.43
CA LYS A 25 -15.99 13.84 4.29
C LYS A 25 -15.28 12.70 3.56
N LEU A 26 -15.57 12.49 2.28
CA LEU A 26 -14.90 11.47 1.46
C LEU A 26 -13.37 11.70 1.35
N PRO A 27 -12.88 12.88 0.96
CA PRO A 27 -11.44 13.14 0.88
C PRO A 27 -10.76 13.15 2.26
N GLU A 28 -11.46 13.55 3.32
CA GLU A 28 -10.97 13.48 4.70
C GLU A 28 -10.69 12.03 5.13
N ILE A 29 -11.66 11.14 4.95
CA ILE A 29 -11.52 9.71 5.24
C ILE A 29 -10.51 9.05 4.31
N GLY A 30 -10.56 9.37 3.01
CA GLY A 30 -9.64 8.84 2.01
C GLY A 30 -8.17 9.22 2.27
N SER A 31 -7.92 10.43 2.77
CA SER A 31 -6.56 10.86 3.16
C SER A 31 -6.02 10.06 4.34
N GLY A 32 -6.87 9.73 5.33
CA GLY A 32 -6.50 8.87 6.46
C GLY A 32 -6.18 7.45 6.00
N ILE A 33 -7.06 6.84 5.22
CA ILE A 33 -6.89 5.49 4.66
C ILE A 33 -5.65 5.43 3.76
N GLY A 34 -5.46 6.43 2.89
CA GLY A 34 -4.32 6.50 1.97
C GLY A 34 -2.97 6.57 2.69
N LYS A 35 -2.88 7.33 3.77
CA LYS A 35 -1.69 7.35 4.64
C LYS A 35 -1.47 6.00 5.32
N GLY A 36 -2.53 5.36 5.83
CA GLY A 36 -2.46 4.02 6.42
C GLY A 36 -1.93 2.97 5.45
N ILE A 37 -2.50 2.91 4.24
CA ILE A 37 -2.07 1.98 3.19
C ILE A 37 -0.61 2.26 2.77
N LYS A 38 -0.23 3.54 2.63
CA LYS A 38 1.15 3.92 2.27
C LYS A 38 2.15 3.46 3.33
N ASN A 39 1.84 3.68 4.61
CA ASN A 39 2.70 3.28 5.72
C ASN A 39 2.76 1.75 5.85
N PHE A 40 1.63 1.06 5.69
CA PHE A 40 1.57 -0.40 5.68
C PHE A 40 2.45 -0.98 4.56
N LYS A 41 2.30 -0.47 3.33
CA LYS A 41 3.13 -0.90 2.19
C LYS A 41 4.62 -0.65 2.42
N LYS A 42 4.98 0.47 3.07
CA LYS A 42 6.38 0.78 3.41
C LYS A 42 6.95 -0.22 4.41
N ALA A 43 6.21 -0.50 5.49
CA ALA A 43 6.62 -1.47 6.50
C ALA A 43 6.75 -2.88 5.92
N THR A 44 5.79 -3.35 5.10
CA THR A 44 5.91 -4.64 4.42
C THR A 44 7.15 -4.71 3.52
N LYS A 45 7.44 -3.63 2.79
CA LYS A 45 8.61 -3.57 1.90
C LYS A 45 9.93 -3.52 2.68
N GLU A 46 9.96 -2.92 3.87
CA GLU A 46 11.14 -2.91 4.75
C GLU A 46 11.40 -4.31 5.32
N ILE A 47 10.35 -5.03 5.74
CA ILE A 47 10.46 -6.44 6.19
C ILE A 47 10.99 -7.33 5.05
N ASP A 48 10.44 -7.20 3.84
CA ASP A 48 10.91 -7.93 2.65
C ASP A 48 12.37 -7.58 2.26
N GLN A 49 12.88 -6.42 2.69
CA GLN A 49 14.24 -5.96 2.42
C GLN A 49 15.22 -6.38 3.52
N GLU A 50 14.82 -6.37 4.79
CA GLU A 50 15.61 -6.89 5.91
C GLU A 50 15.89 -8.39 5.73
N ASP A 51 14.91 -9.18 5.26
CA ASP A 51 15.12 -10.60 4.92
C ASP A 51 16.12 -10.81 3.75
N LYS A 52 16.36 -9.78 2.93
CA LYS A 52 17.31 -9.82 1.80
C LYS A 52 18.68 -9.25 2.12
N GLU A 53 18.81 -8.41 3.13
CA GLU A 53 20.09 -7.80 3.54
C GLU A 53 20.92 -8.73 4.43
N THR A 54 20.30 -9.71 5.12
CA THR A 54 21.00 -10.75 5.90
C THR A 54 21.79 -11.74 5.02
N VAL A 55 21.57 -11.75 3.70
CA VAL A 55 22.22 -12.69 2.75
C VAL A 55 23.36 -12.03 1.95
N LYS A 56 23.62 -10.72 2.10
CA LYS A 56 24.59 -9.99 1.25
C LYS A 56 25.83 -9.42 1.95
N LYS A 57 26.04 -9.69 3.24
CA LYS A 57 27.31 -9.36 3.93
C LYS A 57 27.94 -10.66 4.45
N GLU A 58 29.18 -10.90 4.05
CA GLU A 58 30.02 -12.10 4.29
C GLU A 58 29.74 -13.31 3.38
N PRO A 59 30.56 -13.43 2.30
CA PRO A 59 31.65 -14.40 2.39
C PRO A 59 32.98 -13.95 1.73
N GLU A 60 33.42 -12.69 1.87
CA GLU A 60 34.68 -12.24 1.22
C GLU A 60 35.88 -12.07 2.18
N LYS A 61 35.73 -12.34 3.48
CA LYS A 61 36.81 -12.13 4.48
C LYS A 61 37.42 -13.39 5.08
N ILE A 62 37.01 -14.58 4.63
CA ILE A 62 37.44 -15.85 5.21
C ILE A 62 38.68 -16.43 4.48
N GLU A 63 38.90 -16.09 3.20
CA GLU A 63 40.00 -16.68 2.41
C GLU A 63 41.40 -16.11 2.72
N GLU A 64 41.52 -14.91 3.29
CA GLU A 64 42.83 -14.30 3.58
C GLU A 64 43.52 -14.88 4.82
N LYS A 65 42.79 -15.56 5.72
CA LYS A 65 43.35 -16.14 6.95
C LYS A 65 43.75 -17.61 6.85
N LEU A 66 43.52 -18.25 5.71
CA LEU A 66 43.88 -19.66 5.50
C LEU A 66 45.25 -19.82 4.83
N ASN A 67 45.79 -18.75 4.24
CA ASN A 67 47.05 -18.73 3.49
C ASN A 67 48.14 -17.85 4.14
N SER A 68 48.02 -17.51 5.43
CA SER A 68 49.06 -16.80 6.22
C SER A 68 49.36 -17.52 7.52
#